data_AF-A0A814ZCI1-F1
#
_entry.id   AF-A0A814ZCI1-F1
#
_cell.length_a   1.000
_cell.length_b   1.000
_cell.length_c   1.000
_cell.angle_alpha   90.00
_cell.angle_beta   90.00
_cell.angle_gamma   90.00
#
_symmetry.space_group_name_H-M   'P 1'
#
loop_
_entity.id
_entity.type
_entity.pdbx_description
1 polymer ?
#
loop_
_entity_poly.entity_id
_entity_poly.type
_entity_poly.pdbx_seq_one_letter_code
_entity_poly.pdbx_strand_id
1 'polypeptide(L)'
;MFGLWTREKHVPVKPCSCGYGDSETIITPNDRQPAFDYCPNINKLDNHVDCPSFDAVCHEDEPCKPYWGLIRGSFKQIRRWCLMGEIEEVNYFIRPKITIRTRFDEKVTVHFYLEEDDNPLTFSFNDALVGHTILIMYAEKHDFADMSTGVRQEEGDLVVIFKCSMQTLIKTFGSMMASPACFQCEVEQSSPTQNSLLEKKENLISGDLSSHVNQDSQPMSASSSLKKCARCGIAWYCSKVCQTQHWKDNHKKLCSSMKYLQLLRELDFTSSSVISKKDCQPFSFAV
;
A
#
# COMPACT_ATOMS: atom_id res chain seq x y z
N MET A 1 25.30 -31.92 16.76
CA MET A 1 25.73 -31.41 15.45
C MET A 1 24.96 -30.14 15.20
N PHE A 2 25.60 -28.98 15.34
CA PHE A 2 25.01 -27.71 14.98
C PHE A 2 24.94 -27.66 13.45
N GLY A 3 23.72 -27.64 12.90
CA GLY A 3 23.50 -27.46 11.48
C GLY A 3 24.11 -26.14 11.04
N LEU A 4 25.12 -26.21 10.18
CA LEU A 4 25.64 -25.08 9.44
C LEU A 4 24.49 -24.54 8.59
N TRP A 5 23.90 -23.43 9.04
CA TRP A 5 23.08 -22.58 8.17
C TRP A 5 23.98 -22.13 7.02
N THR A 6 23.84 -22.78 5.86
CA THR A 6 24.41 -22.27 4.63
C THR A 6 23.75 -20.92 4.38
N ARG A 7 24.54 -19.86 4.49
CA ARG A 7 24.17 -18.49 4.14
C ARG A 7 23.63 -18.53 2.71
N GLU A 8 22.30 -18.56 2.55
CA GLU A 8 21.66 -18.40 1.26
C GLU A 8 22.27 -17.17 0.60
N LYS A 9 22.74 -17.33 -0.64
CA LYS A 9 23.32 -16.23 -1.38
C LYS A 9 22.18 -15.23 -1.58
N HIS A 10 22.16 -14.15 -0.79
CA HIS A 10 21.22 -13.05 -1.00
C HIS A 10 21.26 -12.67 -2.47
N VAL A 11 20.15 -12.94 -3.17
CA VAL A 11 19.94 -12.41 -4.51
C VAL A 11 19.91 -10.88 -4.36
N PRO A 12 20.71 -10.13 -5.13
CA PRO A 12 20.67 -8.67 -5.05
C PRO A 12 19.25 -8.20 -5.39
N VAL A 13 18.54 -7.71 -4.39
CA VAL A 13 17.25 -7.05 -4.56
C VAL A 13 17.48 -5.55 -4.70
N LYS A 14 16.59 -4.88 -5.43
CA LYS A 14 16.57 -3.41 -5.42
C LYS A 14 16.32 -2.95 -3.98
N PRO A 15 17.13 -2.04 -3.42
CA PRO A 15 16.99 -1.65 -2.03
C PRO A 15 15.69 -0.89 -1.76
N CYS A 16 15.16 -1.07 -0.56
CA CYS A 16 14.11 -0.23 0.00
C CYS A 16 14.65 1.20 0.19
N SER A 17 13.76 2.19 0.15
CA SER A 17 14.11 3.61 0.41
C SER A 17 14.72 3.86 1.79
N CYS A 18 14.56 2.94 2.75
CA CYS A 18 15.19 3.00 4.06
C CYS A 18 16.56 2.31 4.15
N GLY A 19 17.09 1.78 3.03
CA GLY A 19 18.39 1.10 2.95
C GLY A 19 18.35 -0.42 3.17
N TYR A 20 17.17 -1.02 3.36
CA TYR A 20 17.05 -2.48 3.38
C TYR A 20 17.43 -3.06 2.01
N GLY A 21 18.30 -4.07 1.98
CA GLY A 21 18.79 -4.69 0.74
C GLY A 21 20.02 -4.01 0.14
N ASP A 22 20.54 -2.93 0.73
CA ASP A 22 21.82 -2.34 0.34
C ASP A 22 22.98 -3.26 0.76
N SER A 23 23.87 -3.59 -0.17
CA SER A 23 25.09 -4.35 0.11
C SER A 23 26.08 -3.63 1.02
N GLU A 24 25.87 -2.33 1.28
CA GLU A 24 26.76 -1.44 2.03
C GLU A 24 26.30 -1.10 3.45
N THR A 25 25.13 -1.59 3.91
CA THR A 25 24.77 -1.46 5.34
C THR A 25 25.63 -2.40 6.17
N ILE A 26 26.81 -1.89 6.54
CA ILE A 26 27.65 -2.39 7.61
C ILE A 26 26.75 -2.54 8.83
N ILE A 27 26.45 -3.80 9.18
CA ILE A 27 25.92 -4.15 10.49
C ILE A 27 26.95 -3.63 11.49
N THR A 28 26.71 -2.45 12.10
CA THR A 28 27.53 -2.06 13.23
C THR A 28 27.25 -3.09 14.34
N PRO A 29 28.26 -3.60 15.06
CA PRO A 29 28.06 -4.67 16.05
C PRO A 29 27.06 -4.34 17.18
N ASN A 30 26.61 -3.08 17.28
CA ASN A 30 25.75 -2.58 18.36
C ASN A 30 24.27 -2.43 18.02
N ASP A 31 23.86 -2.49 16.75
CA ASP A 31 22.43 -2.42 16.38
C ASP A 31 21.82 -3.84 16.39
N ARG A 32 21.37 -4.28 17.57
CA ARG A 32 20.76 -5.61 17.78
C ARG A 32 19.31 -5.69 17.28
N GLN A 33 19.06 -5.33 16.04
CA GLN A 33 17.85 -5.76 15.33
C GLN A 33 18.20 -5.92 13.85
N PRO A 34 18.04 -7.11 13.25
CA PRO A 34 18.22 -7.27 11.82
C PRO A 34 17.30 -6.27 11.11
N ALA A 35 17.80 -5.57 10.09
CA ALA A 35 17.02 -4.63 9.28
C ALA A 35 15.76 -5.25 8.66
N PHE A 36 15.58 -6.57 8.75
CA PHE A 36 14.38 -7.32 8.37
C PHE A 36 13.14 -7.01 9.22
N ASP A 37 13.29 -6.74 10.52
CA ASP A 37 12.14 -6.70 11.44
C ASP A 37 11.54 -5.30 11.63
N TYR A 38 12.20 -4.27 11.10
CA TYR A 38 11.79 -2.88 11.24
C TYR A 38 11.99 -2.09 9.94
N CYS A 39 10.98 -1.30 9.57
CA CYS A 39 11.07 -0.32 8.50
C CYS A 39 10.53 1.02 9.02
N PRO A 40 11.27 2.13 8.83
CA PRO A 40 10.81 3.46 9.24
C PRO A 40 9.69 4.01 8.34
N ASN A 41 9.43 3.41 7.17
CA ASN A 41 8.37 3.85 6.28
C ASN A 41 6.99 3.56 6.90
N ILE A 42 6.24 4.62 7.20
CA ILE A 42 4.89 4.51 7.76
C ILE A 42 3.82 4.18 6.71
N ASN A 43 4.13 4.39 5.42
CA ASN A 43 3.29 3.94 4.33
C ASN A 43 3.41 2.42 4.22
N LYS A 44 2.36 1.69 4.60
CA LYS A 44 2.31 0.22 4.62
C LYS A 44 2.72 -0.43 3.28
N LEU A 45 2.41 0.20 2.15
CA LEU A 45 2.77 -0.33 0.84
C LEU A 45 4.23 -0.06 0.43
N ASP A 46 4.94 0.82 1.15
CA ASP A 46 6.38 1.08 0.97
C ASP A 46 7.23 0.59 2.16
N ASN A 47 6.58 -0.01 3.15
CA ASN A 47 7.21 -0.62 4.31
C ASN A 47 7.69 -2.03 3.94
N HIS A 48 9.00 -2.33 4.07
CA HIS A 48 9.55 -3.64 3.68
C HIS A 48 9.25 -4.78 4.64
N VAL A 49 8.63 -4.48 5.78
CA VAL A 49 8.15 -5.52 6.69
C VAL A 49 6.70 -5.87 6.36
N ASP A 50 5.87 -4.87 6.10
CA ASP A 50 4.45 -5.06 5.75
C ASP A 50 4.28 -5.52 4.30
N CYS A 51 5.15 -5.04 3.42
CA CYS A 51 5.24 -5.39 2.01
C CYS A 51 6.68 -5.81 1.65
N PRO A 52 7.05 -7.07 1.97
CA PRO A 52 8.41 -7.59 1.86
C PRO A 52 8.82 -7.92 0.42
N SER A 53 10.12 -8.16 0.25
CA SER A 53 10.63 -8.90 -0.91
C SER A 53 10.11 -10.33 -0.86
N PHE A 54 10.05 -11.00 -2.01
CA PHE A 54 9.68 -12.40 -2.06
C PHE A 54 10.68 -13.26 -1.29
N ASP A 55 11.97 -12.93 -1.34
CA ASP A 55 13.00 -13.60 -0.52
C ASP A 55 12.71 -13.57 0.98
N ALA A 56 12.10 -12.49 1.50
CA ALA A 56 11.76 -12.35 2.91
C ALA A 56 10.39 -12.95 3.30
N VAL A 57 9.60 -13.43 2.33
CA VAL A 57 8.33 -14.14 2.59
C VAL A 57 8.62 -15.54 3.16
N CYS A 58 7.84 -15.97 4.16
CA CYS A 58 7.97 -17.30 4.74
C CYS A 58 7.63 -18.40 3.74
N HIS A 59 8.25 -19.57 3.91
CA HIS A 59 7.82 -20.79 3.24
C HIS A 59 6.59 -21.36 3.96
N GLU A 60 5.67 -22.00 3.22
CA GLU A 60 4.43 -22.55 3.78
C GLU A 60 4.68 -23.55 4.92
N ASP A 61 5.78 -24.29 4.85
CA ASP A 61 6.17 -25.28 5.85
C ASP A 61 6.99 -24.67 7.01
N GLU A 62 7.44 -23.42 6.87
CA GLU A 62 8.38 -22.78 7.79
C GLU A 62 7.92 -21.39 8.21
N PRO A 63 7.17 -21.30 9.33
CA PRO A 63 6.81 -20.02 9.91
C PRO A 63 8.04 -19.21 10.33
N CYS A 64 8.08 -17.94 9.93
CA CYS A 64 9.26 -17.10 10.08
C CYS A 64 8.95 -15.74 10.75
N LYS A 65 10.00 -15.14 11.32
CA LYS A 65 9.94 -13.75 11.81
C LYS A 65 9.96 -12.78 10.62
N PRO A 66 9.33 -11.60 10.74
CA PRO A 66 8.62 -11.08 11.92
C PRO A 66 7.14 -11.46 11.97
N TYR A 67 6.66 -12.30 11.05
CA TYR A 67 5.24 -12.61 10.87
C TYR A 67 4.66 -13.53 11.92
N TRP A 68 5.50 -14.42 12.45
CA TRP A 68 5.12 -15.40 13.45
C TRP A 68 5.92 -15.26 14.73
N GLY A 69 5.27 -15.57 15.86
CA GLY A 69 5.91 -15.54 17.17
C GLY A 69 5.15 -16.31 18.24
N LEU A 70 5.82 -16.48 19.39
CA LEU A 70 5.27 -17.21 20.53
C LEU A 70 4.42 -16.29 21.41
N ILE A 71 3.11 -16.55 21.48
CA ILE A 71 2.17 -15.84 22.37
C ILE A 71 1.58 -16.85 23.36
N ARG A 72 1.81 -16.61 24.66
CA ARG A 72 1.28 -17.46 25.76
C ARG A 72 1.55 -18.97 25.54
N GLY A 73 2.73 -19.32 25.04
CA GLY A 73 3.15 -20.70 24.77
C GLY A 73 2.60 -21.30 23.48
N SER A 74 1.86 -20.56 22.67
CA SER A 74 1.41 -20.99 21.33
C SER A 74 2.10 -20.18 20.24
N PHE A 75 2.62 -20.86 19.23
CA PHE A 75 3.21 -20.22 18.07
C PHE A 75 2.11 -19.79 17.10
N LYS A 76 2.01 -18.49 16.81
CA LYS A 76 0.89 -17.90 16.08
C LYS A 76 1.36 -16.75 15.19
N GLN A 77 0.53 -16.40 14.22
CA GLN A 77 0.70 -15.19 13.42
C GLN A 77 0.52 -13.95 14.32
N ILE A 78 1.49 -13.04 14.27
CA ILE A 78 1.56 -11.83 15.11
C ILE A 78 1.72 -10.54 14.30
N ARG A 79 1.85 -10.64 12.97
CA ARG A 79 1.96 -9.50 12.07
C ARG A 79 1.27 -9.85 10.76
N ARG A 80 0.68 -8.85 10.10
CA ARG A 80 0.17 -9.02 8.72
C ARG A 80 1.26 -8.68 7.71
N TRP A 81 1.14 -9.26 6.52
CA TRP A 81 1.98 -8.92 5.38
C TRP A 81 1.21 -9.10 4.08
N CYS A 82 1.73 -8.47 3.03
CA CYS A 82 1.16 -8.51 1.71
C CYS A 82 2.27 -8.49 0.66
N LEU A 83 2.32 -9.50 -0.20
CA LEU A 83 3.19 -9.45 -1.37
C LEU A 83 2.55 -8.55 -2.43
N MET A 84 3.30 -7.56 -2.90
CA MET A 84 2.87 -6.64 -3.94
C MET A 84 3.74 -6.79 -5.18
N GLY A 85 3.11 -6.83 -6.35
CA GLY A 85 3.84 -6.77 -7.61
C GLY A 85 3.02 -6.20 -8.75
N GLU A 86 3.73 -5.75 -9.77
CA GLU A 86 3.14 -5.35 -11.04
C GLU A 86 3.09 -6.56 -11.98
N ILE A 87 1.95 -6.78 -12.62
CA ILE A 87 1.72 -7.92 -13.51
C ILE A 87 2.56 -7.72 -14.79
N GLU A 88 3.40 -8.69 -15.10
CA GLU A 88 4.21 -8.72 -16.33
C GLU A 88 3.67 -9.71 -17.35
N GLU A 89 3.07 -10.80 -16.90
CA GLU A 89 2.54 -11.86 -17.75
C GLU A 89 1.32 -12.51 -17.10
N VAL A 90 0.33 -12.87 -17.93
CA VAL A 90 -0.82 -13.67 -17.50
C VAL A 90 -0.96 -14.84 -18.45
N ASN A 91 -1.00 -16.04 -17.90
CA ASN A 91 -1.05 -17.29 -18.64
C ASN A 91 -2.18 -18.17 -18.10
N TYR A 92 -3.07 -18.62 -18.98
CA TYR A 92 -4.22 -19.45 -18.62
C TYR A 92 -4.07 -20.91 -19.06
N PHE A 93 -2.91 -21.31 -19.59
CA PHE A 93 -2.70 -22.65 -20.08
C PHE A 93 -2.57 -23.65 -18.93
N ILE A 94 -3.42 -24.69 -18.93
CA ILE A 94 -3.58 -25.71 -17.88
C ILE A 94 -4.14 -25.14 -16.56
N ARG A 95 -3.43 -24.20 -15.93
CA ARG A 95 -3.84 -23.54 -14.69
C ARG A 95 -3.52 -22.05 -14.76
N PRO A 96 -4.44 -21.16 -14.35
CA PRO A 96 -4.17 -19.72 -14.36
C PRO A 96 -2.94 -19.38 -13.53
N LYS A 97 -2.06 -18.60 -14.14
CA LYS A 97 -0.76 -18.20 -13.63
C LYS A 97 -0.53 -16.72 -13.93
N ILE A 98 -0.07 -15.96 -12.95
CA ILE A 98 0.31 -14.56 -13.11
C ILE A 98 1.78 -14.41 -12.71
N THR A 99 2.60 -13.89 -13.61
CA THR A 99 3.97 -13.49 -13.29
C THR A 99 3.98 -12.02 -12.90
N ILE A 100 4.56 -11.71 -11.75
CA ILE A 100 4.61 -10.36 -11.19
C ILE A 100 6.06 -9.94 -10.98
N ARG A 101 6.31 -8.63 -11.06
CA ARG A 101 7.56 -8.00 -10.63
C ARG A 101 7.32 -7.23 -9.34
N THR A 102 8.03 -7.60 -8.28
CA THR A 102 7.94 -6.90 -6.98
C THR A 102 8.64 -5.54 -7.04
N ARG A 103 8.44 -4.69 -6.03
CA ARG A 103 9.20 -3.42 -5.92
C ARG A 103 10.71 -3.61 -5.71
N PHE A 104 11.10 -4.83 -5.34
CA PHE A 104 12.47 -5.28 -5.13
C PHE A 104 13.09 -5.87 -6.41
N ASP A 105 12.36 -5.81 -7.54
CA ASP A 105 12.75 -6.29 -8.87
C ASP A 105 12.78 -7.82 -9.02
N GLU A 106 12.19 -8.54 -8.06
CA GLU A 106 12.05 -10.00 -8.15
C GLU A 106 10.90 -10.36 -9.09
N LYS A 107 11.12 -11.35 -9.96
CA LYS A 107 10.05 -11.97 -10.74
C LYS A 107 9.49 -13.16 -9.99
N VAL A 108 8.22 -13.08 -9.61
CA VAL A 108 7.53 -14.10 -8.83
C VAL A 108 6.39 -14.66 -9.67
N THR A 109 6.25 -15.98 -9.67
CA THR A 109 5.14 -16.65 -10.34
C THR A 109 4.07 -17.01 -9.31
N VAL A 110 2.83 -16.61 -9.58
CA VAL A 110 1.65 -16.89 -8.74
C VAL A 110 0.76 -17.88 -9.47
N HIS A 111 0.61 -19.08 -8.93
CA HIS A 111 -0.25 -20.14 -9.46
C HIS A 111 -1.58 -20.17 -8.71
N PHE A 112 -2.69 -20.09 -9.42
CA PHE A 112 -4.03 -20.04 -8.81
C PHE A 112 -4.70 -21.42 -8.82
N TYR A 113 -5.08 -21.88 -7.63
CA TYR A 113 -5.77 -23.14 -7.32
C TYR A 113 -7.12 -22.82 -6.67
N LEU A 114 -7.90 -21.95 -7.30
CA LEU A 114 -9.24 -21.60 -6.82
C LEU A 114 -10.22 -22.72 -7.18
N GLU A 115 -11.20 -22.98 -6.30
CA GLU A 115 -12.28 -23.93 -6.57
C GLU A 115 -13.23 -23.38 -7.65
N GLU A 116 -13.94 -24.24 -8.38
CA GLU A 116 -14.79 -23.79 -9.51
C GLU A 116 -15.99 -22.95 -9.06
N ASP A 117 -16.45 -23.14 -7.82
CA ASP A 117 -17.50 -22.38 -7.16
C ASP A 117 -16.98 -21.21 -6.32
N ASP A 118 -15.66 -20.99 -6.28
CA ASP A 118 -15.09 -19.78 -5.70
C ASP A 118 -15.48 -18.56 -6.51
N ASN A 119 -16.23 -17.66 -5.87
CA ASN A 119 -16.59 -16.37 -6.44
C ASN A 119 -16.06 -15.25 -5.54
N PRO A 120 -14.74 -14.98 -5.56
CA PRO A 120 -14.13 -14.02 -4.66
C PRO A 120 -14.67 -12.61 -4.92
N LEU A 121 -14.90 -11.88 -3.83
CA LEU A 121 -15.43 -10.53 -3.85
C LEU A 121 -14.39 -9.49 -4.30
N THR A 122 -13.11 -9.82 -4.19
CA THR A 122 -12.00 -8.87 -4.40
C THR A 122 -11.09 -9.18 -5.56
N PHE A 123 -11.25 -10.35 -6.15
CA PHE A 123 -10.41 -10.84 -7.22
C PHE A 123 -11.24 -11.20 -8.45
N SER A 124 -10.71 -10.86 -9.62
CA SER A 124 -11.25 -11.34 -10.89
C SER A 124 -10.11 -11.43 -11.90
N PHE A 125 -10.03 -12.56 -12.61
CA PHE A 125 -9.07 -12.72 -13.69
C PHE A 125 -9.28 -11.70 -14.84
N ASN A 126 -10.47 -11.12 -14.99
CA ASN A 126 -10.73 -10.05 -15.96
C ASN A 126 -9.95 -8.76 -15.63
N ASP A 127 -9.55 -8.61 -14.37
CA ASP A 127 -8.76 -7.47 -13.92
C ASP A 127 -7.26 -7.76 -13.98
N ALA A 128 -6.83 -9.01 -14.21
CA ALA A 128 -5.42 -9.39 -14.35
C ALA A 128 -4.88 -9.02 -15.74
N LEU A 129 -4.36 -7.79 -15.87
CA LEU A 129 -3.74 -7.29 -17.10
C LEU A 129 -2.31 -6.82 -16.83
N VAL A 130 -1.45 -6.92 -17.85
CA VAL A 130 -0.08 -6.42 -17.78
C VAL A 130 -0.07 -4.93 -17.41
N GLY A 131 0.79 -4.55 -16.45
CA GLY A 131 0.89 -3.21 -15.90
C GLY A 131 -0.15 -2.87 -14.81
N HIS A 132 -1.06 -3.80 -14.47
CA HIS A 132 -1.86 -3.71 -13.24
C HIS A 132 -1.05 -4.17 -12.04
N THR A 133 -1.47 -3.77 -10.84
CA THR A 133 -0.81 -4.15 -9.58
C THR A 133 -1.66 -5.17 -8.85
N ILE A 134 -1.05 -6.25 -8.37
CA ILE A 134 -1.68 -7.26 -7.54
C ILE A 134 -1.12 -7.18 -6.12
N LEU A 135 -2.03 -7.32 -5.14
CA LEU A 135 -1.73 -7.51 -3.74
C LEU A 135 -2.21 -8.89 -3.32
N ILE A 136 -1.35 -9.65 -2.66
CA ILE A 136 -1.63 -10.99 -2.14
C ILE A 136 -1.38 -10.96 -0.63
N MET A 137 -2.46 -10.94 0.14
CA MET A 137 -2.38 -10.99 1.60
C MET A 137 -1.86 -12.35 2.04
N TYR A 138 -0.93 -12.34 3.00
CA TYR A 138 -0.36 -13.55 3.59
C TYR A 138 0.23 -14.54 2.57
N ALA A 139 0.82 -14.02 1.48
CA ALA A 139 1.49 -14.87 0.51
C ALA A 139 2.58 -15.70 1.19
N GLU A 140 2.71 -16.96 0.78
CA GLU A 140 3.72 -17.91 1.26
C GLU A 140 4.49 -18.48 0.05
N LYS A 141 5.76 -18.84 0.26
CA LYS A 141 6.54 -19.54 -0.76
C LYS A 141 6.09 -20.99 -0.84
N HIS A 142 5.96 -21.48 -2.07
CA HIS A 142 5.64 -22.86 -2.39
C HIS A 142 6.66 -23.38 -3.39
N ASP A 143 7.19 -24.58 -3.14
CA ASP A 143 8.05 -25.30 -4.09
C ASP A 143 7.20 -26.20 -4.96
N PHE A 144 7.20 -25.94 -6.26
CA PHE A 144 6.45 -26.70 -7.23
C PHE A 144 7.22 -27.95 -7.69
N ALA A 145 6.49 -28.93 -8.20
CA ALA A 145 7.06 -30.19 -8.70
C ALA A 145 8.05 -30.02 -9.87
N ASP A 146 8.05 -28.86 -10.55
CA ASP A 146 9.01 -28.50 -11.60
C ASP A 146 10.30 -27.85 -11.04
N MET A 147 10.47 -27.88 -9.71
CA MET A 147 11.58 -27.27 -8.96
C MET A 147 11.60 -25.74 -9.00
N SER A 148 10.54 -25.09 -9.49
CA SER A 148 10.37 -23.65 -9.33
C SER A 148 9.80 -23.31 -7.96
N THR A 149 10.13 -22.13 -7.44
CA THR A 149 9.53 -21.59 -6.22
C THR A 149 8.69 -20.37 -6.60
N GLY A 150 7.48 -20.29 -6.07
CA GLY A 150 6.54 -19.19 -6.33
C GLY A 150 5.49 -19.09 -5.24
N VAL A 151 4.34 -18.51 -5.56
CA VAL A 151 3.18 -18.45 -4.65
C VAL A 151 2.11 -19.41 -5.16
N ARG A 152 1.59 -20.27 -4.29
CA ARG A 152 0.39 -21.07 -4.53
C ARG A 152 -0.80 -20.37 -3.87
N GLN A 153 -1.73 -19.86 -4.68
CA GLN A 153 -2.89 -19.13 -4.18
C GLN A 153 -4.15 -19.96 -4.29
N GLU A 154 -4.73 -20.31 -3.14
CA GLU A 154 -5.98 -21.09 -3.05
C GLU A 154 -7.19 -20.23 -2.64
N GLU A 155 -6.98 -19.01 -2.12
CA GLU A 155 -8.08 -18.19 -1.59
C GLU A 155 -8.18 -16.85 -2.32
N GLY A 156 -9.19 -16.70 -3.19
CA GLY A 156 -9.32 -15.50 -4.04
C GLY A 156 -9.57 -14.20 -3.26
N ASP A 157 -10.20 -14.26 -2.10
CA ASP A 157 -10.52 -13.10 -1.25
C ASP A 157 -9.29 -12.49 -0.53
N LEU A 158 -8.14 -13.19 -0.58
CA LEU A 158 -6.84 -12.65 -0.15
C LEU A 158 -6.15 -11.81 -1.24
N VAL A 159 -6.73 -11.77 -2.44
CA VAL A 159 -6.12 -11.13 -3.60
C VAL A 159 -6.93 -9.91 -4.01
N VAL A 160 -6.22 -8.81 -4.31
CA VAL A 160 -6.81 -7.60 -4.88
C VAL A 160 -6.00 -7.16 -6.09
N ILE A 161 -6.68 -6.83 -7.19
CA ILE A 161 -6.03 -6.21 -8.35
C ILE A 161 -6.43 -4.73 -8.47
N PHE A 162 -5.42 -3.88 -8.55
CA PHE A 162 -5.55 -2.46 -8.83
C PHE A 162 -5.22 -2.20 -10.30
N LYS A 163 -6.13 -1.51 -11.00
CA LYS A 163 -6.04 -1.20 -12.44
C LYS A 163 -5.04 -0.08 -12.75
N CYS A 164 -3.88 -0.07 -12.11
CA CYS A 164 -2.81 0.91 -12.28
C CYS A 164 -1.44 0.26 -12.03
N SER A 165 -0.38 0.99 -12.38
CA SER A 165 0.99 0.60 -12.04
C SER A 165 1.25 0.65 -10.53
N MET A 166 2.26 -0.09 -10.08
CA MET A 166 2.61 -0.19 -8.67
C MET A 166 3.02 1.17 -8.10
N GLN A 167 3.76 1.96 -8.88
CA GLN A 167 4.15 3.33 -8.52
C GLN A 167 2.93 4.24 -8.30
N THR A 168 1.91 4.12 -9.14
CA THR A 168 0.66 4.90 -9.01
C THR A 168 -0.10 4.52 -7.75
N LEU A 169 -0.12 3.22 -7.42
CA LEU A 169 -0.78 2.70 -6.24
C LEU A 169 -0.13 3.22 -4.95
N ILE A 170 1.20 3.07 -4.82
CA ILE A 170 1.97 3.54 -3.65
C ILE A 170 1.79 5.05 -3.45
N LYS A 171 1.89 5.84 -4.52
CA LYS A 171 1.68 7.30 -4.47
C LYS A 171 0.28 7.65 -3.98
N THR A 172 -0.74 7.01 -4.56
CA THR A 172 -2.16 7.26 -4.22
C THR A 172 -2.45 6.88 -2.77
N PHE A 173 -1.92 5.75 -2.31
CA PHE A 173 -2.05 5.30 -0.92
C PHE A 173 -1.34 6.26 0.04
N GLY A 174 -0.16 6.77 -0.32
CA GLY A 174 0.53 7.82 0.44
C GLY A 174 -0.34 9.07 0.62
N SER A 175 -0.98 9.55 -0.44
CA SER A 175 -1.92 10.68 -0.37
C SER A 175 -3.16 10.39 0.49
N MET A 176 -3.59 9.13 0.63
CA MET A 176 -4.68 8.72 1.52
C MET A 176 -4.30 8.68 3.02
N MET A 177 -2.99 8.51 3.31
CA MET A 177 -2.44 8.51 4.66
C MET A 177 -2.22 9.92 5.20
N ALA A 178 -2.09 10.91 4.32
CA ALA A 178 -1.99 12.32 4.69
C ALA A 178 -3.31 12.83 5.32
N SER A 179 -3.23 13.97 6.02
CA SER A 179 -4.38 14.75 6.52
C SER A 179 -5.41 14.98 5.39
N PRO A 180 -6.68 15.35 5.69
CA PRO A 180 -7.65 15.64 4.63
C PRO A 180 -7.16 16.82 3.76
N ALA A 181 -6.54 16.46 2.63
CA ALA A 181 -5.92 17.35 1.65
C ALA A 181 -6.44 17.05 0.25
N CYS A 182 -6.27 18.00 -0.66
CA CYS A 182 -6.63 17.81 -2.05
C CYS A 182 -5.73 16.74 -2.71
N PHE A 183 -6.32 15.71 -3.31
CA PHE A 183 -5.56 14.64 -3.99
C PHE A 183 -4.78 15.09 -5.24
N GLN A 184 -5.01 16.32 -5.72
CA GLN A 184 -4.31 16.85 -6.89
C GLN A 184 -3.19 17.83 -6.51
N CYS A 185 -3.47 18.77 -5.60
CA CYS A 185 -2.57 19.87 -5.27
C CYS A 185 -2.14 19.91 -3.80
N GLU A 186 -2.54 18.91 -3.02
CA GLU A 186 -2.10 18.68 -1.63
C GLU A 186 -2.47 19.79 -0.64
N VAL A 187 -3.30 20.76 -1.05
CA VAL A 187 -3.83 21.81 -0.14
C VAL A 187 -4.71 21.15 0.93
N GLU A 188 -4.33 21.34 2.19
CA GLU A 188 -5.05 20.87 3.38
C GLU A 188 -6.31 21.69 3.66
N GLN A 189 -7.26 21.10 4.39
CA GLN A 189 -8.36 21.86 4.99
C GLN A 189 -7.82 22.79 6.07
N SER A 190 -8.02 24.11 5.94
CA SER A 190 -7.82 25.03 7.05
C SER A 190 -8.79 24.68 8.18
N SER A 191 -8.27 24.28 9.35
CA SER A 191 -9.11 24.05 10.53
C SER A 191 -9.86 25.33 10.92
N PRO A 192 -11.11 25.26 11.41
CA PRO A 192 -11.76 26.42 12.01
C PRO A 192 -11.19 26.65 13.43
N THR A 193 -9.99 27.22 13.53
CA THR A 193 -9.44 27.70 14.80
C THR A 193 -9.77 29.19 14.97
N GLN A 194 -10.66 29.49 15.92
CA GLN A 194 -10.79 30.71 16.77
C GLN A 194 -10.27 32.09 16.31
N ASN A 195 -10.15 32.40 15.01
CA ASN A 195 -9.63 33.70 14.56
C ASN A 195 -10.70 34.79 14.36
N SER A 196 -11.97 34.55 14.68
CA SER A 196 -13.04 35.54 14.53
C SER A 196 -13.04 36.67 15.59
N LEU A 197 -12.09 36.69 16.53
CA LEU A 197 -12.00 37.71 17.59
C LEU A 197 -10.83 38.70 17.44
N LEU A 198 -9.85 38.42 16.58
CA LEU A 198 -8.70 39.32 16.37
C LEU A 198 -8.82 40.18 15.10
N GLU A 199 -9.49 39.71 14.05
CA GLU A 199 -9.68 40.50 12.82
C GLU A 199 -10.68 41.67 12.98
N LYS A 200 -11.42 41.72 14.10
CA LYS A 200 -12.33 42.85 14.41
C LYS A 200 -11.63 44.07 14.99
N LYS A 201 -10.32 44.00 15.30
CA LYS A 201 -9.57 45.11 15.92
C LYS A 201 -8.71 45.96 14.98
N GLU A 202 -8.53 45.58 13.72
CA GLU A 202 -7.70 46.35 12.78
C GLU A 202 -8.50 47.30 11.86
N ASN A 203 -9.84 47.32 11.96
CA ASN A 203 -10.70 48.19 11.15
C ASN A 203 -11.10 49.53 11.82
N LEU A 204 -10.34 50.01 12.81
CA LEU A 204 -10.66 51.27 13.51
C LEU A 204 -9.55 52.32 13.50
N ILE A 205 -8.43 52.12 12.80
CA ILE A 205 -7.37 53.14 12.75
C ILE A 205 -6.91 53.39 11.30
N SER A 206 -6.97 54.68 10.96
CA SER A 206 -6.37 55.39 9.82
C SER A 206 -7.00 55.22 8.44
N GLY A 207 -7.63 56.33 8.00
CA GLY A 207 -7.89 56.61 6.60
C GLY A 207 -6.70 57.23 5.87
N ASP A 208 -7.01 57.57 4.62
CA ASP A 208 -6.29 58.38 3.63
C ASP A 208 -5.35 57.71 2.59
N LEU A 209 -5.87 57.74 1.35
CA LEU A 209 -5.30 58.22 0.09
C LEU A 209 -4.23 57.41 -0.70
N SER A 210 -4.73 56.74 -1.75
CA SER A 210 -4.23 56.63 -3.14
C SER A 210 -2.76 56.27 -3.45
N SER A 211 -2.57 55.20 -4.23
CA SER A 211 -2.04 55.27 -5.63
C SER A 211 -1.96 53.89 -6.29
N HIS A 212 -2.05 53.91 -7.62
CA HIS A 212 -2.17 52.77 -8.55
C HIS A 212 -1.15 51.64 -8.39
N VAL A 213 -1.64 50.40 -8.32
CA VAL A 213 -0.94 49.20 -8.83
C VAL A 213 -1.94 48.29 -9.55
N ASN A 214 -1.49 47.80 -10.70
CA ASN A 214 -2.19 46.99 -11.70
C ASN A 214 -2.91 45.76 -11.12
N GLN A 215 -4.12 45.53 -11.62
CA GLN A 215 -4.89 44.30 -11.41
C GLN A 215 -4.37 43.22 -12.35
N ASP A 216 -3.68 42.23 -11.80
CA ASP A 216 -3.79 40.84 -12.23
C ASP A 216 -4.09 39.99 -10.99
N SER A 217 -5.38 39.71 -10.85
CA SER A 217 -6.08 38.72 -10.02
C SER A 217 -5.34 37.38 -9.85
N GLN A 218 -5.25 36.68 -8.70
CA GLN A 218 -5.79 36.84 -7.34
C GLN A 218 -4.91 36.01 -6.36
N PRO A 219 -4.82 36.38 -5.07
CA PRO A 219 -4.42 35.43 -4.04
C PRO A 219 -5.51 34.35 -3.91
N MET A 220 -5.12 33.08 -4.04
CA MET A 220 -5.96 31.91 -3.75
C MET A 220 -6.31 31.88 -2.26
N SER A 221 -7.31 32.65 -1.86
CA SER A 221 -7.85 32.69 -0.50
C SER A 221 -9.36 32.56 -0.59
N ALA A 222 -9.82 31.32 -0.56
CA ALA A 222 -11.19 31.01 -0.19
C ALA A 222 -11.14 29.77 0.71
N SER A 223 -11.60 29.96 1.95
CA SER A 223 -11.96 28.97 2.95
C SER A 223 -13.01 27.97 2.38
N SER A 224 -12.62 27.14 1.42
CA SER A 224 -13.50 26.14 0.82
C SER A 224 -13.24 24.78 1.45
N SER A 225 -14.24 24.24 2.13
CA SER A 225 -14.24 22.84 2.56
C SER A 225 -13.98 21.92 1.36
N LEU A 226 -13.09 20.94 1.51
CA LEU A 226 -12.79 20.01 0.43
C LEU A 226 -14.03 19.19 0.08
N LYS A 227 -14.24 18.96 -1.22
CA LYS A 227 -15.33 18.15 -1.76
C LYS A 227 -14.85 16.73 -2.03
N LYS A 228 -15.65 15.74 -1.62
CA LYS A 228 -15.39 14.33 -1.92
C LYS A 228 -15.74 13.98 -3.36
N CYS A 229 -15.05 12.98 -3.92
CA CYS A 229 -15.50 12.29 -5.12
C CYS A 229 -16.86 11.63 -4.85
N ALA A 230 -17.88 11.99 -5.63
CA ALA A 230 -19.22 11.42 -5.47
C ALA A 230 -19.28 9.90 -5.70
N ARG A 231 -18.34 9.33 -6.47
CA ARG A 231 -18.34 7.90 -6.79
C ARG A 231 -17.70 7.04 -5.69
N CYS A 232 -16.50 7.40 -5.23
CA CYS A 232 -15.81 6.59 -4.22
C CYS A 232 -16.02 7.08 -2.78
N GLY A 233 -16.42 8.34 -2.58
CA GLY A 233 -16.55 8.93 -1.24
C GLY A 233 -15.24 9.15 -0.48
N ILE A 234 -14.09 8.82 -1.07
CA ILE A 234 -12.78 8.78 -0.39
C ILE A 234 -11.86 9.93 -0.80
N ALA A 235 -11.67 10.17 -2.11
CA ALA A 235 -10.76 11.21 -2.58
C ALA A 235 -11.36 12.62 -2.40
N TRP A 236 -10.55 13.58 -1.94
CA TRP A 236 -10.96 14.96 -1.63
C TRP A 236 -10.34 15.99 -2.57
N TYR A 237 -11.05 17.09 -2.84
CA TYR A 237 -10.62 18.13 -3.78
C TYR A 237 -11.02 19.54 -3.34
N CYS A 238 -10.14 20.52 -3.52
CA CYS A 238 -10.44 21.93 -3.27
C CYS A 238 -11.32 22.54 -4.38
N SER A 239 -11.29 21.98 -5.59
CA SER A 239 -12.00 22.50 -6.74
C SER A 239 -12.41 21.41 -7.73
N LYS A 240 -13.35 21.75 -8.63
CA LYS A 240 -13.73 20.88 -9.75
C LYS A 240 -12.58 20.68 -10.74
N VAL A 241 -11.70 21.67 -10.88
CA VAL A 241 -10.49 21.60 -11.72
C VAL A 241 -9.56 20.51 -11.20
N CYS A 242 -9.24 20.54 -9.90
CA CYS A 242 -8.42 19.51 -9.25
C CYS A 242 -9.04 18.12 -9.36
N GLN A 243 -10.35 17.98 -9.16
CA GLN A 243 -11.04 16.69 -9.36
C GLN A 243 -10.90 16.18 -10.79
N THR A 244 -11.09 17.05 -11.78
CA THR A 244 -11.06 16.67 -13.20
C THR A 244 -9.65 16.30 -13.65
N GLN A 245 -8.63 16.99 -13.13
CA GLN A 245 -7.24 16.67 -13.41
C GLN A 245 -6.87 15.32 -12.79
N HIS A 246 -7.11 15.11 -11.49
CA HIS A 246 -6.83 13.83 -10.83
C HIS A 246 -7.59 12.66 -11.48
N TRP A 247 -8.82 12.92 -11.96
CA TRP A 247 -9.60 11.95 -12.73
C TRP A 247 -8.88 11.46 -13.98
N LYS A 248 -8.28 12.38 -14.75
CA LYS A 248 -7.55 12.07 -15.98
C LYS A 248 -6.22 11.38 -15.68
N ASP A 249 -5.51 11.84 -14.66
CA ASP A 249 -4.16 11.36 -14.36
C ASP A 249 -4.19 9.87 -13.96
N ASN A 250 -5.02 9.50 -12.98
CA ASN A 250 -5.01 8.14 -12.43
C ASN A 250 -6.28 7.75 -11.65
N HIS A 251 -7.05 8.70 -11.13
CA HIS A 251 -8.20 8.36 -10.29
C HIS A 251 -9.29 7.61 -11.03
N LYS A 252 -9.52 7.84 -12.33
CA LYS A 252 -10.53 7.08 -13.09
C LYS A 252 -10.35 5.57 -12.98
N LYS A 253 -9.09 5.10 -13.01
CA LYS A 253 -8.73 3.68 -12.93
C LYS A 253 -8.84 3.13 -11.51
N LEU A 254 -8.53 3.97 -10.52
CA LEU A 254 -8.53 3.59 -9.10
C LEU A 254 -9.86 3.81 -8.39
N CYS A 255 -10.77 4.61 -8.95
CA CYS A 255 -11.97 5.08 -8.25
C CYS A 255 -12.82 3.93 -7.68
N SER A 256 -13.00 2.84 -8.44
CA SER A 256 -13.74 1.66 -7.99
C SER A 256 -13.03 0.90 -6.87
N SER A 257 -11.69 0.90 -6.87
CA SER A 257 -10.87 0.15 -5.94
C SER A 257 -10.46 0.97 -4.70
N MET A 258 -10.90 2.23 -4.59
CA MET A 258 -10.56 3.09 -3.44
C MET A 258 -11.03 2.50 -2.11
N LYS A 259 -12.17 1.77 -2.09
CA LYS A 259 -12.65 1.08 -0.88
C LYS A 259 -11.61 0.07 -0.36
N TYR A 260 -10.96 -0.69 -1.24
CA TYR A 260 -9.90 -1.62 -0.84
C TYR A 260 -8.67 -0.89 -0.30
N LEU A 261 -8.31 0.27 -0.87
CA LEU A 261 -7.24 1.10 -0.29
C LEU A 261 -7.61 1.65 1.08
N GLN A 262 -8.88 2.01 1.29
CA GLN A 262 -9.35 2.44 2.61
C GLN A 262 -9.28 1.28 3.61
N LEU A 263 -9.67 0.07 3.21
CA LEU A 263 -9.53 -1.12 4.05
C LEU A 263 -8.05 -1.38 4.39
N LEU A 264 -7.15 -1.40 3.40
CA LEU A 264 -5.71 -1.54 3.61
C LEU A 264 -5.15 -0.48 4.59
N ARG A 265 -5.65 0.75 4.51
CA ARG A 265 -5.31 1.81 5.47
C ARG A 265 -5.74 1.46 6.88
N GLU A 266 -6.95 0.93 7.05
CA GLU A 266 -7.55 0.58 8.33
C GLU A 266 -6.98 -0.72 8.92
N LEU A 267 -6.45 -1.64 8.10
CA LEU A 267 -5.82 -2.87 8.56
C LEU A 267 -4.58 -2.58 9.40
N ASP A 268 -4.58 -2.94 10.68
CA ASP A 268 -3.37 -2.90 11.49
C ASP A 268 -2.43 -4.03 11.08
N PHE A 269 -1.27 -3.69 10.49
CA PHE A 269 -0.23 -4.67 10.15
C PHE A 269 0.63 -5.03 11.37
N THR A 270 0.68 -4.16 12.37
CA THR A 270 1.59 -4.23 13.53
C THR A 270 0.97 -4.86 14.76
N SER A 271 -0.29 -5.30 14.69
CA SER A 271 -1.02 -5.74 15.87
C SER A 271 -0.38 -6.97 16.50
N SER A 272 0.18 -6.81 17.71
CA SER A 272 0.60 -7.94 18.56
C SER A 272 -0.57 -8.78 19.07
N SER A 273 -1.81 -8.39 18.76
CA SER A 273 -3.00 -9.20 19.03
C SER A 273 -3.11 -10.33 18.00
N VAL A 274 -3.38 -11.54 18.48
CA VAL A 274 -3.50 -12.74 17.63
C VAL A 274 -4.52 -12.48 16.53
N ILE A 275 -4.10 -12.61 15.28
CA ILE A 275 -4.98 -12.50 14.12
C ILE A 275 -5.91 -13.73 14.14
N SER A 276 -7.23 -13.50 14.21
CA SER A 276 -8.21 -14.58 14.11
C SER A 276 -8.47 -14.97 12.66
N LYS A 277 -9.04 -16.15 12.37
CA LYS A 277 -9.41 -16.54 11.00
C LYS A 277 -10.33 -15.52 10.30
N LYS A 278 -11.15 -14.77 11.04
CA LYS A 278 -11.99 -13.69 10.47
C LYS A 278 -11.17 -12.47 10.06
N ASP A 279 -10.06 -12.23 10.74
CA ASP A 279 -9.11 -11.15 10.47
C ASP A 279 -8.14 -11.48 9.32
N CYS A 280 -8.12 -12.75 8.88
CA CYS A 280 -7.41 -13.21 7.70
C CYS A 280 -8.16 -12.91 6.40
N GLN A 281 -9.46 -12.58 6.43
CA GLN A 281 -10.25 -12.18 5.26
C GLN A 281 -10.52 -10.66 5.25
N PRO A 282 -9.49 -9.80 5.10
CA PRO A 282 -9.61 -8.36 5.35
C PRO A 282 -10.58 -7.66 4.41
N PHE A 283 -10.93 -8.29 3.28
CA PHE A 283 -11.77 -7.69 2.26
C PHE A 283 -13.17 -8.31 2.11
N SER A 284 -13.48 -9.35 2.88
CA SER A 284 -14.80 -10.03 2.84
C SER A 284 -15.99 -9.14 3.24
N PHE A 285 -15.73 -7.99 3.88
CA PHE A 285 -16.76 -7.02 4.30
C PHE A 285 -16.92 -5.82 3.36
N ALA A 286 -16.23 -5.79 2.21
CA ALA A 286 -16.09 -4.60 1.37
C ALA A 286 -17.25 -4.30 0.39
N VAL A 287 -18.27 -5.16 0.33
CA VAL A 287 -19.34 -5.12 -0.68
C VAL A 287 -20.39 -4.08 -0.33
#